data_AF-A0A7Z0DLX5-F1
#
_entry.id   AF-A0A7Z0DLX5-F1
#
_cell.length_a   1.000
_cell.length_b   1.000
_cell.length_c   1.000
_cell.angle_alpha   90.00
_cell.angle_beta   90.00
_cell.angle_gamma   90.00
#
_symmetry.space_group_name_H-M   'P 1'
#
loop_
_entity.id
_entity.type
_entity.pdbx_description
1 polymer ?
#
loop_
_entity_poly.entity_id
_entity_poly.type
_entity_poly.pdbx_seq_one_letter_code
_entity_poly.pdbx_strand_id
1 'polypeptide(L)' 'MPGRRTQSSPAPSLDPGAGLAERAVVLPDGRRIRTVVAGDADGPLIVLEAGMSAPAACWPHTQRELSAHARTLS' A
#
# COMPACT_ATOMS: atom_id res chain seq x y z
N MET A 1 13.13 18.34 28.98
CA MET A 1 13.09 19.00 27.65
C MET A 1 12.05 18.28 26.80
N PRO A 2 10.88 18.86 26.49
CA PRO A 2 9.93 18.18 25.60
C PRO A 2 10.45 18.27 24.16
N GLY A 3 10.69 17.11 23.55
CA GLY A 3 11.21 17.00 22.18
C GLY A 3 10.25 17.63 21.17
N ARG A 4 10.77 18.54 20.35
CA ARG A 4 10.06 19.17 19.23
C ARG A 4 9.57 18.07 18.28
N ARG A 5 8.25 17.84 18.23
CA ARG A 5 7.60 17.05 17.16
C ARG A 5 7.89 17.74 15.84
N THR A 6 8.79 17.18 15.04
CA THR A 6 8.96 17.56 13.64
C THR A 6 7.67 17.20 12.91
N GLN A 7 6.97 18.22 12.41
CA GLN A 7 5.90 18.01 11.44
C GLN A 7 6.52 17.30 10.23
N SER A 8 6.11 16.07 9.97
CA SER A 8 6.51 15.35 8.77
C SER A 8 5.84 16.02 7.57
N SER A 9 6.65 16.54 6.64
CA SER A 9 6.15 16.85 5.30
C SER A 9 5.42 15.62 4.75
N PRO A 10 4.30 15.80 4.03
CA PRO A 10 3.65 14.68 3.36
C PRO A 10 4.68 13.99 2.47
N ALA A 11 4.79 12.67 2.60
CA ALA A 11 5.61 11.87 1.70
C ALA A 11 5.19 12.18 0.24
N PRO A 12 6.13 12.17 -0.72
CA PRO A 12 5.77 12.37 -2.12
C PRO A 12 4.67 11.37 -2.49
N SER A 13 3.58 11.88 -3.06
CA SER A 13 2.50 11.06 -3.57
C SER A 13 3.06 10.24 -4.73
N LEU A 14 3.07 8.92 -4.56
CA LEU A 14 3.44 7.99 -5.61
C LEU A 14 2.14 7.51 -6.25
N ASP A 15 1.99 7.72 -7.55
CA ASP A 15 0.84 7.21 -8.28
C ASP A 15 0.77 5.67 -8.13
N PRO A 16 -0.31 5.10 -7.55
CA PRO A 16 -0.48 3.66 -7.49
C PRO A 16 -0.73 3.05 -8.88
N GLY A 17 -1.13 3.87 -9.86
CA GLY A 17 -1.51 3.47 -11.20
C GLY A 17 -3.02 3.25 -11.34
N ALA A 18 -3.50 3.26 -12.59
CA ALA A 18 -4.92 3.12 -12.91
C ALA A 18 -5.55 1.85 -12.29
N GLY A 19 -6.75 2.02 -11.71
CA GLY A 19 -7.52 0.96 -11.07
C GLY A 19 -7.01 0.53 -9.67
N LEU A 20 -5.94 1.16 -9.17
CA LEU A 20 -5.34 0.84 -7.89
C LEU A 20 -5.52 2.01 -6.92
N ALA A 21 -5.79 1.70 -5.65
CA ALA A 21 -6.02 2.71 -4.62
C ALA A 21 -4.92 2.68 -3.56
N GLU A 22 -4.28 3.81 -3.30
CA GLU A 22 -3.35 3.94 -2.19
C GLU A 22 -4.10 4.05 -0.86
N ARG A 23 -3.59 3.35 0.17
CA ARG A 23 -3.98 3.51 1.57
C ARG A 23 -2.72 3.64 2.42
N ALA A 24 -2.85 4.29 3.56
CA ALA A 24 -1.77 4.38 4.55
C ALA A 24 -2.25 3.79 5.87
N VAL A 25 -1.47 2.86 6.42
CA VAL A 25 -1.69 2.30 7.75
C VAL A 25 -0.68 2.93 8.70
N VAL A 26 -1.17 3.47 9.82
CA VAL A 26 -0.33 4.01 10.89
C VAL A 26 -0.16 2.93 11.95
N LEU A 27 1.08 2.55 12.24
CA LEU A 27 1.42 1.59 13.27
C LEU A 27 1.37 2.24 14.67
N PRO A 28 1.28 1.45 15.76
CA PRO A 28 1.24 2.00 17.13
C PRO A 28 2.43 2.90 17.50
N ASP A 29 3.58 2.70 16.87
CA ASP A 29 4.80 3.51 17.07
C ASP A 29 4.85 4.77 16.18
N GLY A 30 3.79 5.04 15.42
CA GLY A 30 3.67 6.20 14.53
C GLY A 30 4.32 6.02 13.15
N ARG A 31 4.98 4.89 12.87
CA ARG A 31 5.44 4.58 11.51
C ARG A 31 4.25 4.42 10.57
N ARG A 32 4.47 4.75 9.30
CA ARG A 32 3.44 4.67 8.25
C ARG A 32 3.86 3.62 7.22
N ILE A 33 2.96 2.70 6.91
CA ILE A 33 3.08 1.78 5.79
C ILE A 33 2.17 2.28 4.68
N ARG A 34 2.73 2.54 3.50
CA ARG A 34 1.95 2.74 2.27
C ARG A 34 1.55 1.37 1.76
N THR A 35 0.27 1.17 1.52
CA THR A 35 -0.29 -0.03 0.89
C THR A 35 -1.06 0.34 -0.36
N VAL A 36 -1.14 -0.60 -1.30
CA VAL A 36 -1.97 -0.45 -2.50
C VAL A 36 -3.01 -1.55 -2.51
N VAL A 37 -4.28 -1.17 -2.60
CA VAL A 37 -5.42 -2.09 -2.57
C VAL A 37 -6.21 -2.03 -3.87
N ALA A 38 -6.82 -3.15 -4.26
CA ALA A 38 -7.68 -3.24 -5.42
C ALA A 38 -8.64 -4.43 -5.31
N GLY A 39 -9.72 -4.39 -6.09
CA GLY A 39 -10.76 -5.41 -6.10
C GLY A 39 -11.72 -5.30 -4.92
N ASP A 40 -12.95 -5.77 -5.14
CA ASP A 40 -14.05 -5.75 -4.18
C ASP A 40 -14.82 -7.08 -4.14
N ALA A 41 -14.35 -8.10 -4.86
CA ALA A 41 -15.00 -9.41 -4.92
C ALA A 41 -15.08 -10.10 -3.55
N ASP A 42 -16.18 -10.82 -3.34
CA ASP A 42 -16.38 -11.67 -2.17
C ASP A 42 -15.45 -12.89 -2.24
N GLY A 43 -14.42 -12.89 -1.42
CA GLY A 43 -13.37 -13.90 -1.47
C GLY A 43 -12.20 -13.64 -0.53
N PRO A 44 -11.19 -14.52 -0.54
CA PRO A 44 -9.99 -14.35 0.25
C PRO A 44 -9.24 -13.08 -0.17
N LEU A 45 -8.56 -12.46 0.79
CA LEU A 45 -7.62 -11.38 0.52
C LEU A 45 -6.31 -11.99 0.03
N ILE A 46 -5.83 -11.54 -1.13
CA ILE A 46 -4.49 -11.87 -1.62
C ILE A 46 -3.51 -10.78 -1.16
N VAL A 47 -2.46 -11.18 -0.46
CA VAL A 47 -1.39 -10.28 -0.01
C VAL A 47 -0.13 -10.50 -0.87
N LEU A 48 0.36 -9.43 -1.48
CA LEU A 48 1.53 -9.42 -2.37
C LEU A 48 2.71 -8.77 -1.63
N GLU A 49 3.56 -9.59 -1.02
CA GLU A 49 4.74 -9.10 -0.31
C GLU A 49 5.93 -8.97 -1.27
N ALA A 50 6.55 -7.81 -1.29
CA ALA A 50 7.81 -7.61 -2.02
C ALA A 50 9.00 -8.09 -1.18
N GLY A 51 9.98 -8.72 -1.86
CA GLY A 51 11.22 -9.13 -1.23
C GLY A 51 12.15 -7.96 -0.88
N MET A 52 13.30 -8.31 -0.30
CA MET A 52 14.32 -7.32 0.06
C MET A 52 14.73 -6.50 -1.18
N SER A 53 14.80 -5.18 -1.00
CA SER A 53 15.17 -4.21 -2.05
C SER A 53 14.15 -4.02 -3.19
N ALA A 54 12.94 -4.58 -3.09
CA ALA A 54 11.84 -4.31 -4.01
C ALA A 54 10.68 -3.61 -3.30
N PRO A 55 10.05 -2.59 -3.90
CA PRO A 55 8.81 -2.01 -3.37
C PRO A 55 7.56 -2.79 -3.82
N ALA A 56 6.44 -2.58 -3.11
CA ALA A 56 5.12 -3.04 -3.54
C ALA A 56 4.74 -2.58 -4.97
N ALA A 57 5.32 -1.47 -5.44
CA ALA A 57 5.15 -0.94 -6.79
C ALA A 57 5.67 -1.86 -7.92
N CYS A 58 6.26 -3.01 -7.61
CA CYS A 58 6.58 -4.05 -8.60
C CYS A 58 5.36 -4.85 -9.05
N TRP A 59 4.23 -4.78 -8.34
CA TRP A 59 3.04 -5.58 -8.59
C TRP A 59 1.91 -5.02 -9.47
N PRO A 60 1.91 -3.79 -10.04
CA PRO A 60 0.73 -3.23 -10.68
C PRO A 60 0.06 -4.11 -11.74
N HIS A 61 0.85 -4.82 -12.55
CA HIS A 61 0.29 -5.75 -13.54
C HIS A 61 -0.39 -6.95 -12.88
N THR A 62 0.33 -7.71 -12.05
CA THR A 62 -0.20 -8.87 -11.33
C THR A 62 -1.41 -8.52 -10.47
N GLN A 63 -1.34 -7.39 -9.76
CA GLN A 63 -2.41 -6.94 -8.87
C GLN A 63 -3.70 -6.63 -9.65
N ARG A 64 -3.60 -6.03 -10.85
CA ARG A 64 -4.77 -5.77 -11.69
C ARG A 64 -5.48 -7.06 -12.11
N GLU A 65 -4.72 -8.04 -12.61
CA GLU A 65 -5.28 -9.33 -13.04
C GLU A 65 -5.97 -10.05 -11.88
N LEU A 66 -5.34 -10.10 -10.71
CA LEU A 66 -5.93 -10.72 -9.52
C LEU A 66 -7.14 -9.95 -8.99
N SER A 67 -7.10 -8.63 -9.06
CA SER A 67 -8.16 -7.76 -8.54
C SER A 67 -9.50 -7.88 -9.29
N ALA A 68 -9.49 -8.46 -10.50
CA ALA A 68 -10.70 -8.80 -11.23
C ALA A 68 -11.52 -9.93 -10.57
N HIS A 69 -10.89 -10.69 -9.66
CA HIS A 69 -11.49 -11.90 -9.07
C HIS A 69 -11.41 -11.95 -7.54
N ALA A 70 -10.56 -11.12 -6.92
CA ALA A 70 -10.34 -11.12 -5.49
C ALA A 70 -10.00 -9.72 -4.97
N ARG A 71 -10.10 -9.53 -3.66
CA ARG A 71 -9.50 -8.37 -3.00
C ARG A 71 -7.99 -8.57 -2.91
N THR A 72 -7.23 -7.50 -3.10
CA THR A 72 -5.77 -7.52 -3.08
C THR A 72 -5.21 -6.44 -2.16
N LEU A 73 -4.02 -6.71 -1.60
CA LEU A 73 -3.21 -5.75 -0.85
C LEU A 73 -1.73 -6.00 -1.19
N SER A 74 -0.99 -4.93 -1.50
CA SER A 74 0.47 -4.91 -1.61
C SER A 74 1.09 -3.84 -0.74
#